data_AF-A0A7Y5BPC9-F1
#
_entry.id   AF-A0A7Y5BPC9-F1
#
_cell.length_a   1.000
_cell.length_b   1.000
_cell.length_c   1.000
_cell.angle_alpha   90.00
_cell.angle_beta   90.00
_cell.angle_gamma   90.00
#
_symmetry.space_group_name_H-M   'P 1'
#
loop_
_entity.id
_entity.type
_entity.pdbx_description
1 polymer ?
#
loop_
_entity_poly.entity_id
_entity_poly.type
_entity_poly.pdbx_seq_one_letter_code
_entity_poly.pdbx_strand_id
1 'polypeptide(L)'
;MSLKNVSLRRIAPFILMVLVLAACGAKPVTIADLPVYPNATALNPGDDPIADTLVENMAQDAQIRTSVGVGGSVEQKAFSLPADASWDALNKFFTDELTGNGWEAGMGGPGGNIAGDILNQVNADNDLFQTTMFSKGKQVLTIMRVADPVDPASLYLIISLSTN
;
A
#
# COMPACT_ATOMS: atom_id res chain seq x y z
N MET A 1 46.01 36.39 30.68
CA MET A 1 44.77 36.17 29.92
C MET A 1 44.54 34.66 29.92
N SER A 2 43.69 34.16 30.83
CA SER A 2 43.54 32.72 31.12
C SER A 2 42.28 32.19 30.43
N LEU A 3 42.47 31.35 29.41
CA LEU A 3 41.40 30.63 28.71
C LEU A 3 40.93 29.48 29.60
N LYS A 4 39.68 29.58 30.08
CA LYS A 4 39.03 28.52 30.85
C LYS A 4 38.77 27.32 29.92
N ASN A 5 39.39 26.18 30.25
CA ASN A 5 39.08 24.88 29.68
C ASN A 5 37.62 24.52 29.96
N VAL A 6 36.75 24.78 28.98
CA VAL A 6 35.37 24.28 28.98
C VAL A 6 35.45 22.76 28.82
N SER A 7 35.06 22.04 29.87
CA SER A 7 35.13 20.58 29.92
C SER A 7 34.23 19.96 28.85
N LEU A 8 34.83 19.42 27.78
CA LEU A 8 34.18 18.67 26.69
C LEU A 8 33.36 17.45 27.16
N ARG A 9 33.45 17.06 28.45
CA ARG A 9 32.85 15.85 29.01
C ARG A 9 31.34 15.92 29.30
N ARG A 10 30.67 17.05 29.10
CA ARG A 10 29.23 17.21 29.44
C ARG A 10 28.28 17.32 28.23
N ILE A 11 28.78 17.28 26.99
CA ILE A 11 27.96 17.50 25.78
C ILE A 11 27.48 16.17 25.15
N ALA A 12 28.13 15.04 25.47
CA ALA A 12 27.81 13.74 24.90
C ALA A 12 26.36 13.22 25.11
N PRO A 13 25.67 13.41 26.26
CA PRO A 13 24.33 12.83 26.45
C PRO A 13 23.22 13.56 25.67
N PHE A 14 23.45 14.81 25.25
CA PHE A 14 22.43 15.60 24.54
C PHE A 14 22.32 15.22 23.05
N ILE A 15 23.42 14.81 22.42
CA ILE A 15 23.44 14.43 21.00
C ILE A 15 22.76 13.07 20.78
N LEU A 16 22.87 12.14 21.75
CA LEU A 16 22.22 10.83 21.67
C LEU A 16 20.68 10.92 21.79
N MET A 17 20.16 11.90 22.53
CA MET A 17 18.71 12.04 22.77
C MET A 17 17.97 12.62 21.54
N VAL A 18 18.63 13.47 20.74
CA VAL A 18 18.04 14.05 19.51
C VAL A 18 17.91 13.01 18.39
N LEU A 19 18.79 12.00 18.34
CA LEU A 19 18.70 10.92 17.35
C LEU A 19 17.54 9.95 17.60
N VAL A 20 17.06 9.83 18.84
CA VAL A 20 15.91 8.96 19.19
C VAL A 20 14.57 9.62 18.86
N LEU A 21 14.49 10.95 18.80
CA LEU A 21 13.25 11.67 18.46
C LEU A 21 12.91 11.66 16.96
N ALA A 22 13.90 11.46 16.07
CA ALA A 22 13.67 11.43 14.63
C ALA A 22 13.02 10.12 14.13
N ALA A 23 12.93 9.09 14.97
CA ALA A 23 12.32 7.79 14.63
C ALA A 23 10.80 7.72 14.88
N CYS A 24 10.21 8.75 15.50
CA CYS A 24 8.77 8.81 15.81
C CYS A 24 8.07 9.84 14.91
N GLY A 25 7.80 9.49 13.65
CA GLY A 25 6.92 10.33 12.83
C GLY A 25 7.10 10.24 11.32
N ALA A 26 7.54 9.12 10.77
CA ALA A 26 7.45 8.93 9.32
C ALA A 26 5.98 9.09 8.91
N LYS A 27 5.71 10.01 7.98
CA LYS A 27 4.38 10.21 7.42
C LYS A 27 3.90 8.89 6.80
N PRO A 28 2.61 8.52 6.97
CA PRO A 28 2.06 7.36 6.28
C PRO A 28 2.30 7.46 4.76
N VAL A 29 2.56 6.32 4.14
CA VAL A 29 2.69 6.19 2.68
C VAL A 29 1.34 6.51 2.06
N THR A 30 1.30 7.18 0.92
CA THR A 30 0.09 7.42 0.12
C THR A 30 0.14 6.59 -1.17
N ILE A 31 -0.98 6.45 -1.90
CA ILE A 31 -0.96 5.72 -3.18
C ILE A 31 0.02 6.35 -4.19
N ALA A 32 0.25 7.66 -4.11
CA ALA A 32 1.20 8.35 -4.99
C ALA A 32 2.67 7.93 -4.78
N ASP A 33 2.98 7.36 -3.61
CA ASP A 33 4.33 6.89 -3.26
C ASP A 33 4.54 5.41 -3.64
N LEU A 34 3.49 4.70 -4.09
CA LEU A 34 3.56 3.28 -4.43
C LEU A 34 4.09 3.08 -5.86
N PRO A 35 4.79 1.96 -6.11
CA PRO A 35 5.23 1.60 -7.45
C PRO A 35 4.02 1.42 -8.39
N VAL A 36 4.17 1.86 -9.63
CA VAL A 36 3.15 1.68 -10.67
C VAL A 36 3.63 0.57 -11.61
N TYR A 37 2.75 -0.40 -11.89
CA TYR A 37 3.09 -1.50 -12.79
C TYR A 37 3.49 -0.96 -14.19
N PRO A 38 4.56 -1.48 -14.81
CA PRO A 38 5.04 -0.96 -16.09
C PRO A 38 3.95 -0.95 -17.17
N ASN A 39 3.89 0.14 -17.93
CA ASN A 39 2.90 0.38 -19.00
C ASN A 39 1.43 0.42 -18.53
N ALA A 40 1.16 0.38 -17.23
CA ALA A 40 -0.18 0.61 -16.71
C ALA A 40 -0.56 2.09 -16.87
N THR A 41 -1.80 2.35 -17.28
CA THR A 41 -2.32 3.71 -17.46
C THR A 41 -3.36 4.02 -16.41
N ALA A 42 -3.22 5.13 -15.69
CA ALA A 42 -4.16 5.50 -14.64
C ALA A 42 -5.56 5.75 -15.22
N LEU A 43 -6.58 5.21 -14.54
CA LEU A 43 -7.98 5.56 -14.79
C LEU A 43 -8.33 6.77 -13.92
N ASN A 44 -8.96 7.77 -14.51
CA ASN A 44 -9.29 9.02 -13.82
C ASN A 44 -10.81 9.11 -13.60
N PRO A 45 -11.25 9.60 -12.43
CA PRO A 45 -12.66 9.91 -12.20
C PRO A 45 -13.18 10.95 -13.21
N GLY A 46 -14.41 10.75 -13.68
CA GLY A 46 -15.05 11.53 -14.74
C GLY A 46 -14.77 11.03 -16.16
N ASP A 47 -13.70 10.26 -16.34
CA ASP A 47 -13.34 9.65 -17.63
C ASP A 47 -13.66 8.15 -17.69
N ASP A 48 -13.63 7.46 -16.55
CA ASP A 48 -13.80 6.01 -16.44
C ASP A 48 -14.73 5.59 -15.28
N PRO A 49 -15.73 4.73 -15.52
CA PRO A 49 -16.71 4.33 -14.52
C PRO A 49 -16.13 3.52 -13.36
N ILE A 50 -15.02 2.79 -13.57
CA ILE A 50 -14.34 2.07 -12.49
C ILE A 50 -13.74 3.09 -11.53
N ALA A 51 -13.07 4.12 -12.05
CA ALA A 51 -12.47 5.17 -11.23
C ALA A 51 -13.53 5.95 -10.45
N ASP A 52 -14.69 6.24 -11.07
CA ASP A 52 -15.83 6.88 -10.40
C ASP A 52 -16.35 6.01 -9.23
N THR A 53 -16.53 4.71 -9.47
CA THR A 53 -16.98 3.76 -8.45
C THR A 53 -16.01 3.72 -7.27
N LEU A 54 -14.70 3.77 -7.50
CA LEU A 54 -13.71 3.80 -6.41
C LEU A 54 -13.80 5.07 -5.57
N VAL A 55 -14.05 6.23 -6.20
CA VAL A 55 -14.27 7.48 -5.46
C VAL A 55 -15.51 7.40 -4.57
N GLU A 56 -16.61 6.85 -5.10
CA GLU A 56 -17.83 6.64 -4.32
C GLU A 56 -17.59 5.67 -3.15
N ASN A 57 -16.89 4.57 -3.39
CA ASN A 57 -16.54 3.59 -2.35
C ASN A 57 -15.71 4.20 -1.22
N MET A 58 -14.72 5.03 -1.55
CA MET A 58 -13.91 5.74 -0.55
C MET A 58 -14.77 6.71 0.29
N ALA A 59 -15.70 7.43 -0.34
CA ALA A 59 -16.61 8.32 0.37
C ALA A 59 -17.54 7.57 1.33
N GLN A 60 -18.07 6.42 0.89
CA GLN A 60 -18.93 5.56 1.70
C GLN A 60 -18.15 4.93 2.87
N ASP A 61 -16.95 4.39 2.63
CA ASP A 61 -16.09 3.84 3.69
C ASP A 61 -15.76 4.91 4.75
N ALA A 62 -15.40 6.12 4.33
CA ALA A 62 -15.13 7.23 5.24
C ALA A 62 -16.35 7.58 6.12
N GLN A 63 -17.55 7.58 5.54
CA GLN A 63 -18.80 7.80 6.28
C GLN A 63 -19.04 6.70 7.32
N ILE A 64 -18.86 5.43 6.92
CA ILE A 64 -19.03 4.27 7.81
C ILE A 64 -18.03 4.36 8.97
N ARG A 65 -16.73 4.55 8.70
CA ARG A 65 -15.69 4.67 9.73
C ARG A 65 -15.97 5.79 10.73
N THR A 66 -16.45 6.93 10.22
CA THR A 66 -16.85 8.07 11.06
C THR A 66 -18.00 7.68 11.98
N SER A 67 -19.02 6.98 11.47
CA SER A 67 -20.20 6.56 12.26
C SER A 67 -19.90 5.54 13.35
N VAL A 68 -18.91 4.65 13.14
CA VAL A 68 -18.51 3.62 14.12
C VAL A 68 -17.31 4.02 14.99
N GLY A 69 -16.72 5.20 14.74
CA GLY A 69 -15.65 5.77 15.56
C GLY A 69 -14.28 5.08 15.45
N VAL A 70 -14.04 4.30 14.38
CA VAL A 70 -12.79 3.53 14.20
C VAL A 70 -11.64 4.35 13.59
N GLY A 71 -11.91 5.57 13.10
CA GLY A 71 -10.90 6.42 12.47
C GLY A 71 -10.26 5.80 11.22
N GLY A 72 -9.08 6.32 10.83
CA GLY A 72 -8.32 5.83 9.68
C GLY A 72 -8.76 6.41 8.33
N SER A 73 -8.18 5.88 7.26
CA SER A 73 -8.47 6.27 5.87
C SER A 73 -8.29 5.12 4.91
N VAL A 74 -8.97 5.21 3.77
CA VAL A 74 -8.76 4.35 2.61
C VAL A 74 -8.52 5.24 1.39
N GLU A 75 -7.45 4.93 0.66
CA GLU A 75 -7.16 5.46 -0.66
C GLU A 75 -7.33 4.32 -1.67
N GLN A 76 -7.92 4.59 -2.83
CA GLN A 76 -8.09 3.63 -3.91
C GLN A 76 -7.76 4.27 -5.25
N LYS A 77 -7.16 3.48 -6.15
CA LYS A 77 -6.86 3.90 -7.52
C LYS A 77 -6.90 2.71 -8.47
N ALA A 78 -7.40 2.95 -9.69
CA ALA A 78 -7.39 1.96 -10.75
C ALA A 78 -6.46 2.36 -11.90
N PHE A 79 -5.96 1.35 -12.60
CA PHE A 79 -5.16 1.45 -13.80
C PHE A 79 -5.64 0.43 -14.82
N SER A 80 -5.64 0.77 -16.11
CA SER A 80 -5.65 -0.24 -17.16
C SER A 80 -4.26 -0.88 -17.25
N LEU A 81 -4.24 -2.20 -17.41
CA LEU A 81 -3.03 -2.97 -17.60
C LEU A 81 -2.82 -3.29 -19.09
N PRO A 82 -1.56 -3.53 -19.52
CA PRO A 82 -1.34 -4.08 -20.85
C PRO A 82 -1.97 -5.48 -20.95
N ALA A 83 -2.45 -5.83 -22.15
CA ALA A 83 -3.21 -7.06 -22.38
C ALA A 83 -2.45 -8.36 -22.05
N ASP A 84 -1.11 -8.29 -22.01
CA ASP A 84 -0.22 -9.40 -21.66
C ASP A 84 0.20 -9.42 -20.18
N ALA A 85 -0.36 -8.54 -19.34
CA ALA A 85 -0.10 -8.51 -17.90
C ALA A 85 -0.65 -9.77 -17.21
N SER A 86 0.22 -10.76 -17.00
CA SER A 86 -0.09 -11.94 -16.21
C SER A 86 -0.07 -11.64 -14.71
N TRP A 87 -0.80 -12.47 -13.95
CA TRP A 87 -0.77 -12.40 -12.49
C TRP A 87 0.63 -12.58 -11.93
N ASP A 88 1.37 -13.57 -12.42
CA ASP A 88 2.71 -13.87 -11.93
C ASP A 88 3.67 -12.69 -12.10
N ALA A 89 3.61 -12.01 -13.26
CA ALA A 89 4.43 -10.83 -13.53
C ALA A 89 4.04 -9.67 -12.61
N LEU A 90 2.75 -9.43 -12.43
CA LEU A 90 2.22 -8.37 -11.58
C LEU A 90 2.55 -8.60 -10.10
N ASN A 91 2.28 -9.80 -9.59
CA ASN A 91 2.57 -10.18 -8.22
C ASN A 91 4.07 -10.13 -7.92
N LYS A 92 4.90 -10.61 -8.86
CA LYS A 92 6.36 -10.52 -8.73
C LYS A 92 6.83 -9.07 -8.67
N PHE A 93 6.35 -8.20 -9.57
CA PHE A 93 6.71 -6.79 -9.59
C PHE A 93 6.44 -6.12 -8.24
N PHE A 94 5.21 -6.24 -7.72
CA PHE A 94 4.87 -5.63 -6.43
C PHE A 94 5.61 -6.26 -5.27
N THR A 95 5.81 -7.59 -5.28
CA THR A 95 6.59 -8.26 -4.24
C THR A 95 8.02 -7.73 -4.19
N ASP A 96 8.70 -7.62 -5.33
CA ASP A 96 10.08 -7.14 -5.40
C ASP A 96 10.18 -5.67 -4.93
N GLU A 97 9.32 -4.80 -5.46
CA GLU A 97 9.35 -3.36 -5.16
C GLU A 97 8.96 -3.05 -3.70
N LEU A 98 7.99 -3.78 -3.14
CA LEU A 98 7.47 -3.47 -1.81
C LEU A 98 8.31 -4.08 -0.70
N THR A 99 8.75 -5.34 -0.84
CA THR A 99 9.54 -6.01 0.21
C THR A 99 10.91 -5.36 0.40
N GLY A 100 11.55 -4.91 -0.70
CA GLY A 100 12.77 -4.11 -0.64
C GLY A 100 12.61 -2.78 0.11
N ASN A 101 11.38 -2.27 0.20
CA ASN A 101 11.02 -1.01 0.86
C ASN A 101 10.36 -1.22 2.24
N GLY A 102 10.53 -2.39 2.85
CA GLY A 102 10.08 -2.68 4.21
C GLY A 102 8.59 -2.92 4.36
N TRP A 103 7.91 -3.31 3.28
CA TRP A 103 6.59 -3.92 3.36
C TRP A 103 6.71 -5.43 3.59
N GLU A 104 5.78 -6.00 4.32
CA GLU A 104 5.68 -7.44 4.60
C GLU A 104 4.50 -8.03 3.84
N ALA A 105 4.62 -9.27 3.36
CA ALA A 105 3.51 -9.97 2.71
C ALA A 105 2.37 -10.26 3.72
N GLY A 106 1.14 -10.18 3.23
CA GLY A 106 -0.07 -10.35 4.03
C GLY A 106 -0.52 -9.10 4.77
N MET A 107 -1.54 -9.26 5.63
CA MET A 107 -2.16 -8.16 6.38
C MET A 107 -1.40 -7.74 7.65
N GLY A 108 -0.24 -8.36 7.91
CA GLY A 108 0.52 -8.18 9.14
C GLY A 108 -0.12 -8.86 10.36
N GLY A 109 0.59 -8.83 11.49
CA GLY A 109 0.14 -9.43 12.74
C GLY A 109 0.13 -10.97 12.75
N PRO A 110 -0.36 -11.60 13.85
CA PRO A 110 -0.24 -13.05 14.06
C PRO A 110 -1.03 -13.93 13.09
N GLY A 111 -1.91 -13.35 12.25
CA GLY A 111 -2.66 -14.05 11.20
C GLY A 111 -2.21 -13.76 9.77
N GLY A 112 -1.22 -12.88 9.56
CA GLY A 112 -0.85 -12.38 8.22
C GLY A 112 -0.32 -13.46 7.27
N ASN A 113 0.48 -14.40 7.78
CA ASN A 113 1.07 -15.46 6.96
C ASN A 113 0.05 -16.52 6.51
N ILE A 114 -1.00 -16.77 7.29
CA ILE A 114 -2.05 -17.76 6.96
C ILE A 114 -2.89 -17.28 5.76
N ALA A 115 -3.03 -15.96 5.59
CA ALA A 115 -3.75 -15.40 4.46
C ALA A 115 -3.01 -15.64 3.12
N GLY A 116 -1.68 -15.70 3.11
CA GLY A 116 -0.88 -15.82 1.88
C GLY A 116 -1.15 -17.11 1.11
N ASP A 117 -1.10 -18.27 1.77
CA ASP A 117 -1.29 -19.58 1.12
C ASP A 117 -2.71 -19.75 0.57
N ILE A 118 -3.71 -19.28 1.32
CA ILE A 118 -5.13 -19.32 0.89
C ILE A 118 -5.33 -18.42 -0.34
N LEU A 119 -4.77 -17.21 -0.32
CA LEU A 119 -4.89 -16.29 -1.46
C LEU A 119 -4.20 -16.83 -2.69
N ASN A 120 -3.04 -17.46 -2.55
CA ASN A 120 -2.34 -18.09 -3.67
C ASN A 120 -3.18 -19.20 -4.33
N GLN A 121 -3.84 -20.04 -3.53
CA GLN A 121 -4.76 -21.05 -4.06
C GLN A 121 -5.95 -20.41 -4.79
N VAL A 122 -6.60 -19.40 -4.17
CA VAL A 122 -7.74 -18.70 -4.79
C VAL A 122 -7.35 -18.03 -6.10
N ASN A 123 -6.16 -17.43 -6.16
CA ASN A 123 -5.65 -16.77 -7.36
C ASN A 123 -5.36 -17.75 -8.49
N ALA A 124 -4.92 -18.97 -8.17
CA ALA A 124 -4.64 -20.01 -9.16
C ALA A 124 -5.92 -20.55 -9.82
N ASP A 125 -7.04 -20.50 -9.10
CA ASP A 125 -8.34 -21.01 -9.56
C ASP A 125 -9.25 -19.90 -10.14
N ASN A 126 -8.82 -18.63 -10.15
CA ASN A 126 -9.65 -17.50 -10.53
C ASN A 126 -8.90 -16.46 -11.39
N ASP A 127 -8.90 -16.65 -12.71
CA ASP A 127 -8.25 -15.70 -13.64
C ASP A 127 -8.97 -14.36 -13.79
N LEU A 128 -10.25 -14.27 -13.36
CA LEU A 128 -11.04 -13.05 -13.43
C LEU A 128 -10.72 -12.07 -12.29
N PHE A 129 -10.30 -12.60 -11.14
CA PHE A 129 -10.01 -11.80 -9.97
C PHE A 129 -8.89 -12.44 -9.15
N GLN A 130 -7.77 -11.73 -9.05
CA GLN A 130 -6.59 -12.17 -8.31
C GLN A 130 -6.14 -11.06 -7.38
N THR A 131 -5.67 -11.42 -6.20
CA THR A 131 -5.32 -10.43 -5.18
C THR A 131 -4.15 -10.86 -4.31
N THR A 132 -3.35 -9.88 -3.91
CA THR A 132 -2.30 -10.02 -2.90
C THR A 132 -2.37 -8.85 -1.94
N MET A 133 -1.84 -9.03 -0.74
CA MET A 133 -1.84 -8.02 0.30
C MET A 133 -0.43 -7.85 0.85
N PHE A 134 -0.12 -6.62 1.22
CA PHE A 134 1.10 -6.23 1.90
C PHE A 134 0.75 -5.35 3.10
N SER A 135 1.62 -5.32 4.10
CA SER A 135 1.45 -4.48 5.27
C SER A 135 2.74 -3.76 5.64
N LYS A 136 2.59 -2.55 6.20
CA LYS A 136 3.71 -1.75 6.71
C LYS A 136 3.22 -0.89 7.86
N GLY A 137 3.64 -1.24 9.08
CA GLY A 137 3.17 -0.58 10.29
C GLY A 137 1.65 -0.72 10.43
N LYS A 138 0.91 0.40 10.37
CA LYS A 138 -0.56 0.42 10.46
C LYS A 138 -1.26 0.44 9.11
N GLN A 139 -0.50 0.29 8.02
CA GLN A 139 -1.02 0.33 6.66
C GLN A 139 -1.16 -1.07 6.09
N VAL A 140 -2.26 -1.32 5.39
CA VAL A 140 -2.48 -2.53 4.60
C VAL A 140 -2.77 -2.11 3.17
N LEU A 141 -1.95 -2.62 2.26
CA LEU A 141 -2.03 -2.43 0.82
C LEU A 141 -2.59 -3.69 0.19
N THR A 142 -3.67 -3.56 -0.56
CA THR A 142 -4.26 -4.62 -1.37
C THR A 142 -4.02 -4.31 -2.83
N ILE A 143 -3.46 -5.26 -3.54
CA ILE A 143 -3.25 -5.24 -4.99
C ILE A 143 -4.24 -6.24 -5.60
N MET A 144 -4.99 -5.80 -6.60
CA MET A 144 -5.97 -6.64 -7.30
C MET A 144 -5.76 -6.55 -8.80
N ARG A 145 -5.71 -7.71 -9.47
CA ARG A 145 -5.84 -7.83 -10.92
C ARG A 145 -7.26 -8.30 -11.21
N VAL A 146 -7.97 -7.56 -12.06
CA VAL A 146 -9.34 -7.86 -12.45
C VAL A 146 -9.42 -7.92 -13.96
N ALA A 147 -10.01 -8.97 -14.52
CA ALA A 147 -10.37 -9.03 -15.93
C ALA A 147 -11.80 -8.53 -16.11
N ASP A 148 -12.06 -7.78 -17.18
CA ASP A 148 -13.42 -7.39 -17.53
C ASP A 148 -14.26 -8.65 -17.82
N PRO A 149 -15.45 -8.79 -17.21
CA PRO A 149 -16.29 -9.98 -17.41
C PRO A 149 -16.90 -10.07 -18.83
N VAL A 150 -16.94 -8.96 -19.57
CA VAL A 150 -17.44 -8.85 -20.93
C VAL A 150 -16.29 -8.97 -21.94
N ASP A 151 -15.15 -8.36 -21.65
CA ASP A 151 -13.92 -8.48 -22.46
C ASP A 151 -12.71 -8.94 -21.63
N PRO A 152 -12.48 -10.25 -21.47
CA PRO A 152 -11.39 -10.76 -20.62
C PRO A 152 -9.97 -10.35 -21.05
N ALA A 153 -9.79 -9.77 -22.24
CA ALA A 153 -8.51 -9.18 -22.66
C ALA A 153 -8.26 -7.80 -22.03
N SER A 154 -9.33 -7.12 -21.59
CA SER A 154 -9.27 -5.88 -20.83
C SER A 154 -8.97 -6.19 -19.37
N LEU A 155 -7.78 -5.77 -18.93
CA LEU A 155 -7.26 -6.05 -17.60
C LEU A 155 -7.10 -4.75 -16.82
N TYR A 156 -7.44 -4.81 -15.54
CA TYR A 156 -7.37 -3.69 -14.62
C TYR A 156 -6.56 -4.04 -13.39
N LEU A 157 -5.80 -3.08 -12.92
CA LEU A 157 -5.14 -3.10 -11.62
C LEU A 157 -5.89 -2.15 -10.69
N ILE A 158 -6.37 -2.67 -9.57
CA ILE A 158 -6.93 -1.84 -8.49
C ILE A 158 -5.97 -1.91 -7.31
N ILE A 159 -5.56 -0.74 -6.83
CA ILE A 159 -4.74 -0.56 -5.65
C ILE A 159 -5.61 0.04 -4.56
N SER A 160 -5.65 -0.59 -3.39
CA SER A 160 -6.36 -0.10 -2.21
C SER A 160 -5.40 -0.02 -1.03
N LEU A 161 -5.22 1.17 -0.46
CA LEU A 161 -4.35 1.43 0.67
C LEU A 161 -5.19 1.87 1.86
N SER A 162 -5.21 1.05 2.91
CA SER A 162 -5.89 1.38 4.17
C SER A 162 -4.86 1.77 5.24
N THR A 163 -5.22 2.74 6.07
CA THR A 163 -4.43 3.19 7.22
C THR A 163 -5.31 3.24 8.45
N ASN A 164 -4.87 2.58 9.54
CA ASN A 164 -5.55 2.57 10.84
C ASN A 164 -4.84 3.43 11.89
#